data_AF-A0AAD4CDZ2-F1
#
_entry.id   AF-A0AAD4CDZ2-F1
#
_cell.length_a   1.000
_cell.length_b   1.000
_cell.length_c   1.000
_cell.angle_alpha   90.00
_cell.angle_beta   90.00
_cell.angle_gamma   90.00
#
_symmetry.space_group_name_H-M   'P 1'
#
loop_
_entity.id
_entity.type
_entity.pdbx_description
1 polymer ?
#
loop_
_entity_poly.entity_id
_entity_poly.type
_entity_poly.pdbx_seq_one_letter_code
_entity_poly.pdbx_strand_id
1 'polypeptide(L)'
;MSDPATFSAHITRNIVPELRLEIFTFYGPLGSLEAQYPGLDYSYRPHRMRLGRFYWHNRLFTVFDKLGLTNNEISALCCWEGTISVRERYEKEHGIKVHDTTGDMVRPATPPPTPSIKFYIDDDPERFEEQTGTRRHVLYIDRSVG
;
A
#
# COMPACT_ATOMS: atom_id res chain seq x y z
N MET A 1 11.99 -7.66 24.17
CA MET A 1 12.70 -7.20 22.96
C MET A 1 12.95 -5.70 23.14
N SER A 2 14.21 -5.25 23.13
CA SER A 2 14.53 -3.82 23.32
C SER A 2 14.25 -3.03 22.05
N ASP A 3 13.80 -1.79 22.20
CA ASP A 3 13.65 -0.88 21.07
C ASP A 3 14.99 -0.65 20.35
N PRO A 4 14.98 -0.49 19.01
CA PRO A 4 16.18 -0.19 18.26
C PRO A 4 16.74 1.18 18.66
N ALA A 5 18.06 1.24 18.91
CA ALA A 5 18.72 2.46 19.38
C ALA A 5 18.73 3.61 18.36
N THR A 6 18.50 3.33 17.07
CA THR A 6 18.50 4.33 15.99
C THR A 6 17.44 4.00 14.94
N PHE A 7 17.03 5.00 14.17
CA PHE A 7 16.14 4.81 13.02
C PHE A 7 16.74 3.82 12.01
N SER A 8 18.03 3.92 11.70
CA SER A 8 18.71 2.97 10.81
C SER A 8 18.66 1.53 11.35
N ALA A 9 18.84 1.34 12.66
CA ALA A 9 18.68 0.01 13.27
C ALA A 9 17.23 -0.49 13.18
N HIS A 10 16.24 0.39 13.28
CA HIS A 10 14.84 0.06 13.05
C HIS A 10 14.61 -0.41 11.60
N ILE A 11 15.13 0.32 10.62
CA ILE A 11 15.01 -0.05 9.20
C ILE A 11 15.60 -1.44 8.95
N THR A 12 16.85 -1.68 9.34
CA THR A 12 17.54 -2.95 9.05
C THR A 12 16.92 -4.14 9.77
N ARG A 13 16.49 -3.98 11.03
CA ARG A 13 15.98 -5.10 11.85
C ARG A 13 14.51 -5.43 11.57
N ASN A 14 13.73 -4.44 11.16
CA ASN A 14 12.27 -4.56 11.12
C ASN A 14 11.69 -4.31 9.73
N ILE A 15 12.06 -3.19 9.09
CA ILE A 15 11.47 -2.79 7.80
C ILE A 15 12.01 -3.65 6.65
N VAL A 16 13.33 -3.84 6.55
CA VAL A 16 13.94 -4.62 5.45
C VAL A 16 13.42 -6.07 5.40
N PRO A 17 13.29 -6.81 6.52
CA PRO A 17 12.70 -8.16 6.49
C PRO A 17 11.25 -8.19 5.98
N GLU A 18 10.40 -7.27 6.43
CA GLU A 18 9.02 -7.15 5.95
C GLU A 18 8.98 -6.81 4.46
N LEU A 19 9.85 -5.90 4.01
CA LEU A 19 9.97 -5.51 2.62
C LEU A 19 10.40 -6.67 1.71
N ARG A 20 11.31 -7.53 2.16
CA ARG A 20 11.71 -8.73 1.41
C ARG A 20 10.56 -9.70 1.21
N LEU A 21 9.71 -9.87 2.22
CA LEU A 21 8.49 -10.69 2.09
C LEU A 21 7.52 -10.08 1.08
N GLU A 22 7.33 -8.76 1.10
CA GLU A 22 6.53 -8.05 0.11
C GLU A 22 7.07 -8.28 -1.31
N ILE A 23 8.36 -8.09 -1.50
CA ILE A 23 9.01 -8.21 -2.81
C ILE A 23 8.84 -9.63 -3.35
N PHE A 24 9.15 -10.62 -2.52
CA PHE A 24 9.01 -12.03 -2.89
C PHE A 24 7.57 -12.39 -3.26
N THR A 25 6.58 -11.82 -2.55
CA THR A 25 5.16 -12.11 -2.78
C THR A 25 4.67 -11.56 -4.13
N PHE A 26 5.11 -10.37 -4.53
CA PHE A 26 4.54 -9.67 -5.69
C PHE A 26 5.42 -9.70 -6.95
N TYR A 27 6.73 -9.72 -6.80
CA TYR A 27 7.68 -9.68 -7.92
C TYR A 27 8.43 -11.01 -8.09
N GLY A 28 8.28 -11.93 -7.13
CA GLY A 28 8.95 -13.23 -7.13
C GLY A 28 10.39 -13.18 -6.59
N PRO A 29 11.19 -14.23 -6.85
CA PRO A 29 12.61 -14.27 -6.48
C PRO A 29 13.39 -13.11 -7.12
N LEU A 30 14.50 -12.68 -6.47
CA LEU A 30 15.36 -11.55 -6.88
C LEU A 30 16.13 -11.75 -8.22
N GLY A 31 15.65 -12.64 -9.10
CA GLY A 31 16.24 -12.90 -10.41
C GLY A 31 15.82 -11.89 -11.49
N SER A 32 14.68 -11.20 -11.33
CA SER A 32 14.25 -10.17 -12.26
C SER A 32 14.75 -8.78 -11.84
N LEU A 33 14.92 -7.89 -12.81
CA LEU A 33 15.32 -6.51 -12.55
C LEU A 33 14.25 -5.76 -11.75
N GLU A 34 12.97 -6.05 -12.02
CA GLU A 34 11.83 -5.52 -11.27
C GLU A 34 11.85 -5.96 -9.80
N ALA A 35 12.21 -7.21 -9.49
CA ALA A 35 12.31 -7.68 -8.11
C ALA A 35 13.50 -7.03 -7.35
N GLN A 36 14.59 -6.70 -8.05
CA GLN A 36 15.73 -5.98 -7.46
C GLN A 36 15.42 -4.50 -7.24
N TYR A 37 14.64 -3.90 -8.14
CA TYR A 37 14.27 -2.48 -8.12
C TYR A 37 12.75 -2.30 -8.24
N PRO A 38 11.97 -2.78 -7.25
CA PRO A 38 10.50 -2.78 -7.31
C PRO A 38 9.90 -1.38 -7.23
N GLY A 39 10.67 -0.42 -6.70
CA GLY A 39 10.30 0.99 -6.70
C GLY A 39 9.09 1.31 -5.82
N LEU A 40 9.02 0.70 -4.62
CA LEU A 40 7.91 0.92 -3.70
C LEU A 40 7.92 2.36 -3.18
N ASP A 41 6.94 3.12 -3.62
CA ASP A 41 6.64 4.48 -3.17
C ASP A 41 5.78 4.49 -1.90
N TYR A 42 6.33 5.02 -0.82
CA TYR A 42 5.69 5.10 0.50
C TYR A 42 4.67 6.25 0.61
N SER A 43 4.49 7.06 -0.44
CA SER A 43 3.40 8.04 -0.56
C SER A 43 2.25 7.50 -1.41
N TYR A 44 2.46 6.42 -2.16
CA TYR A 44 1.45 5.82 -3.03
C TYR A 44 0.52 4.89 -2.25
N ARG A 45 -0.79 5.18 -2.28
CA ARG A 45 -1.79 4.48 -1.46
C ARG A 45 -1.81 2.96 -1.66
N PRO A 46 -1.76 2.40 -2.88
CA PRO A 46 -1.70 0.94 -3.07
C PRO A 46 -0.49 0.28 -2.41
N HIS A 47 0.70 0.90 -2.47
CA HIS A 47 1.88 0.37 -1.78
C HIS A 47 1.71 0.43 -0.27
N ARG A 48 1.18 1.54 0.27
CA ARG A 48 0.86 1.63 1.70
C ARG A 48 -0.15 0.57 2.15
N MET A 49 -1.15 0.27 1.34
CA MET A 49 -2.12 -0.79 1.64
C MET A 49 -1.44 -2.16 1.71
N ARG A 50 -0.58 -2.47 0.74
CA ARG A 50 0.15 -3.74 0.68
C ARG A 50 1.14 -3.89 1.82
N LEU A 51 1.98 -2.86 2.05
CA LEU A 51 3.00 -2.85 3.10
C LEU A 51 2.41 -2.70 4.50
N GLY A 52 1.28 -2.01 4.63
CA GLY A 52 0.60 -1.77 5.91
C GLY A 52 0.02 -3.02 6.57
N ARG A 53 0.05 -4.18 5.89
CA ARG A 53 -0.27 -5.49 6.48
C ARG A 53 0.79 -5.96 7.49
N PHE A 54 2.01 -5.44 7.36
CA PHE A 54 3.09 -5.78 8.27
C PHE A 54 3.14 -4.82 9.45
N TYR A 55 3.50 -5.34 10.63
CA TYR A 55 3.40 -4.59 11.89
C TYR A 55 4.29 -3.35 11.90
N TRP A 56 5.53 -3.44 11.44
CA TRP A 56 6.47 -2.32 11.53
C TRP A 56 6.22 -1.26 10.46
N HIS A 57 5.90 -1.65 9.22
CA HIS A 57 5.45 -0.70 8.19
C HIS A 57 4.15 0.01 8.60
N ASN A 58 3.17 -0.70 9.17
CA ASN A 58 1.93 -0.08 9.65
C ASN A 58 2.21 1.03 10.67
N ARG A 59 3.09 0.75 11.65
CA ARG A 59 3.52 1.74 12.63
C ARG A 59 4.28 2.90 12.00
N LEU A 60 5.15 2.63 11.04
CA LEU A 60 5.89 3.67 10.31
C LEU A 60 4.95 4.63 9.58
N PHE A 61 3.98 4.11 8.82
CA PHE A 61 2.99 4.94 8.12
C PHE A 61 2.13 5.73 9.08
N THR A 62 1.70 5.12 10.19
CA THR A 62 0.96 5.82 11.25
C THR A 62 1.76 7.01 11.79
N VAL A 63 3.08 6.88 11.95
CA VAL A 63 3.94 7.97 12.41
C VAL A 63 4.07 9.05 11.35
N PHE A 64 4.25 8.69 10.08
CA PHE A 64 4.28 9.66 8.97
C PHE A 64 3.01 10.51 8.93
N ASP A 65 1.85 9.87 9.09
CA ASP A 65 0.55 10.52 9.06
C ASP A 65 0.35 11.42 10.29
N LYS A 66 0.75 10.96 11.48
CA LYS A 66 0.68 11.76 12.72
C LYS A 66 1.59 12.99 12.68
N LEU A 67 2.74 12.89 12.02
CA LEU A 67 3.66 14.01 11.84
C LEU A 67 3.26 14.93 10.68
N GLY A 68 2.30 14.51 9.85
CA GLY A 68 1.87 15.29 8.68
C GLY A 68 2.95 15.43 7.61
N LEU A 69 3.82 14.42 7.46
CA LEU A 69 4.92 14.48 6.49
C LEU A 69 4.38 14.58 5.06
N THR A 70 4.98 15.47 4.28
CA THR A 70 4.72 15.60 2.85
C THR A 70 5.31 14.43 2.06
N ASN A 71 4.80 14.20 0.85
CA ASN A 71 5.33 13.15 -0.04
C ASN A 71 6.84 13.31 -0.31
N ASN A 72 7.32 14.55 -0.40
CA ASN A 72 8.73 14.85 -0.63
C ASN A 72 9.58 14.50 0.59
N GLU A 73 9.10 14.80 1.81
CA GLU A 73 9.80 14.43 3.05
C GLU A 73 9.83 12.91 3.23
N ILE A 74 8.72 12.23 2.94
CA ILE A 74 8.67 10.77 2.96
C ILE A 74 9.68 10.18 1.97
N SER A 75 9.72 10.69 0.73
CA SER A 75 10.68 10.25 -0.29
C SER A 75 12.13 10.48 0.14
N ALA A 76 12.43 11.64 0.74
CA ALA A 76 13.77 11.95 1.24
C ALA A 76 14.19 11.04 2.41
N LEU A 77 13.26 10.66 3.29
CA LEU A 77 13.52 9.73 4.40
C LEU A 77 13.70 8.28 3.92
N CYS A 78 12.99 7.88 2.87
CA CYS A 78 12.92 6.50 2.40
C CYS A 78 13.97 6.22 1.30
N CYS A 79 15.19 5.91 1.73
CA CYS A 79 16.35 5.69 0.85
C CYS A 79 16.97 4.27 0.93
N TRP A 80 16.21 3.27 1.38
CA TRP A 80 16.69 1.87 1.47
C TRP A 80 16.30 1.04 0.25
N GLU A 81 17.00 -0.08 0.06
CA GLU A 81 16.76 -1.06 -1.01
C GLU A 81 15.26 -1.41 -1.11
N GLY A 82 14.74 -1.45 -2.33
CA GLY A 82 13.32 -1.70 -2.61
C GLY A 82 12.43 -0.47 -2.70
N THR A 83 12.90 0.71 -2.28
CA THR A 83 12.12 1.96 -2.40
C THR A 83 12.26 2.62 -3.77
N ILE A 84 11.34 3.54 -4.10
CA ILE A 84 11.34 4.28 -5.38
C ILE A 84 12.63 5.09 -5.59
N SER A 85 13.20 5.69 -4.54
CA SER A 85 14.43 6.48 -4.65
C SER A 85 15.63 5.65 -5.11
N VAL A 86 15.71 4.38 -4.70
CA VAL A 86 16.75 3.44 -5.14
C VAL A 86 16.55 3.03 -6.60
N ARG A 87 15.31 2.75 -7.01
CA ARG A 87 14.98 2.47 -8.43
C ARG A 87 15.35 3.65 -9.32
N GLU A 88 14.91 4.86 -8.97
CA GLU A 88 15.18 6.07 -9.75
C GLU A 88 16.68 6.36 -9.90
N ARG A 89 17.46 6.14 -8.84
CA ARG A 89 18.92 6.26 -8.90
C ARG A 89 19.50 5.26 -9.91
N TYR A 90 19.12 3.99 -9.79
CA TYR A 90 19.58 2.94 -10.70
C TYR A 90 19.23 3.25 -12.16
N GLU A 91 17.98 3.62 -12.44
CA GLU A 91 17.49 4.00 -13.76
C GLU A 91 18.29 5.18 -14.35
N LYS A 92 18.55 6.20 -13.53
CA LYS A 92 19.32 7.38 -13.95
C LYS A 92 20.76 7.04 -14.26
N GLU A 93 21.42 6.23 -13.41
CA GLU A 93 22.82 5.84 -13.57
C GLU A 93 23.04 4.96 -14.79
N HIS A 94 22.08 4.09 -15.12
CA HIS A 94 22.20 3.13 -16.22
C HIS A 94 21.49 3.58 -17.50
N GLY A 95 20.72 4.68 -17.46
CA GLY A 95 19.96 5.17 -18.61
C GLY A 95 18.85 4.23 -19.07
N ILE A 96 18.31 3.40 -18.16
CA ILE A 96 17.25 2.42 -18.45
C ILE A 96 16.03 2.67 -17.58
N LYS A 97 14.89 2.07 -17.97
CA LYS A 97 13.68 2.02 -17.15
C LYS A 97 13.42 0.59 -16.71
N VAL A 98 13.12 0.42 -15.42
CA VAL A 98 12.68 -0.88 -14.89
C VAL A 98 11.24 -1.07 -15.33
N HIS A 99 10.97 -2.15 -16.05
CA HIS A 99 9.64 -2.47 -16.52
C HIS A 99 8.78 -2.97 -15.35
N ASP A 100 7.65 -2.32 -15.11
CA ASP A 100 6.63 -2.73 -14.15
C ASP A 100 5.71 -3.75 -14.82
N THR A 101 5.71 -5.00 -14.33
CA THR A 101 4.89 -6.09 -14.88
C THR A 101 3.57 -6.28 -14.10
N THR A 102 3.30 -5.38 -13.13
CA THR A 102 2.09 -5.42 -12.32
C THR A 102 0.84 -5.35 -13.20
N GLY A 103 0.12 -6.46 -13.31
CA GLY A 103 -1.13 -6.53 -14.05
C GLY A 103 -1.02 -7.14 -15.45
N ASP A 104 0.19 -7.42 -15.95
CA ASP A 104 0.40 -8.00 -17.30
C ASP A 104 -0.31 -9.33 -17.49
N MET A 105 -0.42 -10.12 -16.41
CA MET A 105 -1.07 -11.43 -16.41
C MET A 105 -2.57 -11.39 -16.05
N VAL A 106 -3.11 -10.21 -15.74
CA VAL A 106 -4.52 -10.04 -15.39
C VAL A 106 -5.34 -9.92 -16.67
N ARG A 107 -5.98 -11.03 -17.07
CA ARG A 107 -6.91 -11.01 -18.20
C ARG A 107 -8.18 -10.24 -17.83
N PRO A 108 -8.66 -9.35 -18.71
CA PRO A 108 -9.99 -8.76 -18.55
C PRO A 108 -11.06 -9.85 -18.44
N ALA A 109 -12.02 -9.67 -17.54
CA ALA A 109 -13.15 -10.58 -17.42
C ALA A 109 -13.89 -10.69 -18.77
N THR A 110 -14.16 -11.93 -19.21
CA THR A 110 -14.86 -12.20 -20.46
C THR A 110 -16.03 -13.17 -20.21
N PRO A 111 -17.28 -12.74 -20.45
CA PRO A 111 -17.69 -11.40 -20.85
C PRO A 111 -17.40 -10.36 -19.74
N PRO A 112 -17.22 -9.07 -20.09
CA PRO A 112 -17.11 -8.03 -19.08
C PRO A 112 -18.38 -8.03 -18.21
N PRO A 113 -18.25 -8.01 -16.87
CA PRO A 113 -19.41 -8.02 -16.00
C PRO A 113 -20.26 -6.79 -16.25
N THR A 114 -21.60 -6.95 -16.27
CA THR A 114 -22.50 -5.81 -16.29
C THR A 114 -22.31 -5.02 -15.00
N PRO A 115 -22.02 -3.70 -15.05
CA PRO A 115 -21.90 -2.90 -13.84
C PRO A 115 -23.22 -2.99 -13.06
N SER A 116 -23.15 -3.41 -11.80
CA SER A 116 -24.32 -3.51 -10.93
C SER A 116 -24.01 -2.95 -9.54
N ILE A 117 -25.04 -2.37 -8.93
CA ILE A 117 -25.00 -1.84 -7.56
C ILE A 117 -26.15 -2.49 -6.80
N LYS A 118 -25.88 -3.02 -5.61
CA LYS A 118 -26.90 -3.57 -4.71
C LYS A 118 -27.19 -2.55 -3.61
N PHE A 119 -28.45 -2.14 -3.50
CA PHE A 119 -28.92 -1.32 -2.38
C PHE A 119 -29.47 -2.26 -1.31
N TYR A 120 -28.95 -2.16 -0.10
CA TYR A 120 -29.59 -2.72 1.08
C TYR A 120 -30.39 -1.60 1.73
N ILE A 121 -31.72 -1.73 1.71
CA ILE A 121 -32.61 -0.85 2.46
C ILE A 121 -32.81 -1.55 3.80
N ASP A 122 -32.37 -0.90 4.88
CA ASP A 122 -32.72 -1.33 6.24
C ASP A 122 -34.24 -1.11 6.41
N ASP A 123 -35.04 -2.15 6.18
CA ASP A 123 -36.46 -2.19 6.55
C ASP A 123 -36.58 -2.50 8.06
N ASP A 124 -35.87 -1.74 8.91
CA ASP A 124 -36.07 -1.78 10.36
C ASP A 124 -37.02 -0.64 10.76
N PRO A 125 -38.32 -0.93 10.97
CA PRO A 125 -39.30 0.08 11.35
C PRO A 125 -39.08 0.65 12.77
N GLU A 126 -38.19 0.10 13.58
CA GLU A 126 -38.03 0.51 14.99
C GLU A 126 -37.04 1.66 15.23
N ARG A 127 -36.35 2.19 14.21
CA ARG A 127 -35.28 3.20 14.42
C ARG A 127 -35.65 4.66 14.14
N PHE A 128 -36.93 4.98 13.94
CA PHE A 128 -37.39 6.36 13.77
C PHE A 128 -37.83 6.99 15.10
N GLU A 129 -36.88 7.26 15.98
CA GLU A 129 -37.00 8.36 16.94
C GLU A 129 -35.79 9.30 16.83
N GLU A 130 -36.05 10.41 16.15
CA GLU A 130 -35.57 11.76 16.44
C GLU A 130 -34.07 12.01 16.60
N GLN A 131 -33.41 12.37 15.49
CA GLN A 131 -32.54 13.54 15.51
C GLN A 131 -32.44 14.20 14.12
N THR A 132 -33.14 15.32 14.03
CA THR A 132 -33.05 16.42 13.07
C THR A 132 -31.93 16.35 12.00
N GLY A 133 -32.36 16.30 10.74
CA GLY A 133 -31.74 17.08 9.65
C GLY A 133 -30.40 16.59 9.11
N THR A 134 -30.41 15.53 8.31
CA THR A 134 -29.74 15.39 6.99
C THR A 134 -29.73 13.90 6.64
N ARG A 135 -30.44 13.51 5.58
CA ARG A 135 -30.45 12.13 5.07
C ARG A 135 -29.11 11.83 4.40
N ARG A 136 -28.09 11.45 5.19
CA ARG A 136 -26.82 10.94 4.65
C ARG A 136 -27.03 9.48 4.29
N HIS A 137 -27.04 9.18 2.99
CA HIS A 137 -26.85 7.81 2.52
C HIS A 137 -25.44 7.38 2.92
N VAL A 138 -25.33 6.54 3.95
CA VAL A 138 -24.06 5.96 4.37
C VAL A 138 -23.86 4.68 3.56
N LEU A 139 -22.90 4.73 2.61
CA LEU A 139 -22.50 3.56 1.83
C LEU A 139 -21.51 2.73 2.65
N TYR A 140 -21.91 1.54 3.07
CA TYR A 140 -21.00 0.56 3.65
C TYR A 140 -20.46 -0.35 2.54
N ILE A 141 -19.13 -0.38 2.38
CA ILE A 141 -18.46 -1.35 1.51
C ILE A 141 -18.19 -2.60 2.35
N ASP A 142 -18.99 -3.63 2.15
CA ASP A 142 -18.75 -4.96 2.73
C ASP A 142 -17.52 -5.59 2.06
N ARG A 143 -16.51 -5.93 2.86
CA ARG A 143 -15.36 -6.74 2.43
C ARG A 143 -15.53 -8.14 3.00
N SER A 144 -16.46 -8.90 2.43
CA SER A 144 -16.56 -10.34 2.68
C SER A 144 -16.85 -11.11 1.39
N VAL A 145 -15.79 -11.68 0.85
CA VAL A 145 -15.72 -12.90 0.02
C VAL A 145 -14.24 -13.28 0.12
N GLY A 146 -13.85 -14.40 0.73
CA GLY A 146 -14.30 -15.77 0.55
C GLY A 146 -13.03 -16.56 0.25
#